data_AF-A0A2S9FVB4-F1
#
_entry.id   AF-A0A2S9FVB4-F1
#
_cell.length_a   1.000
_cell.length_b   1.000
_cell.length_c   1.000
_cell.angle_alpha   90.00
_cell.angle_beta   90.00
_cell.angle_gamma   90.00
#
_symmetry.space_group_name_H-M   'P 1'
#
loop_
_entity.id
_entity.type
_entity.pdbx_description
1 polymer ?
#
loop_
_entity_poly.entity_id
_entity_poly.type
_entity_poly.pdbx_seq_one_letter_code
_entity_poly.pdbx_strand_id
1 'polypeptide(L)'
;HREWRVIVTDLDGAAAADVAAALPNPGVGHESAPLDVTSPDAGHGVATDIGGRFGLDAWVSNAGISFMHRFLDAPIERYQQTLDVN
;
A
#
# COMPACT_ATOMS: atom_id res chain seq x y z
N HIS A 1 -11.56 9.09 -22.65
CA HIS A 1 -11.58 8.90 -21.18
C HIS A 1 -11.02 7.52 -20.87
N ARG A 2 -10.22 7.38 -19.82
CA ARG A 2 -9.72 6.08 -19.37
C ARG A 2 -10.62 5.61 -18.21
N GLU A 3 -11.20 4.42 -18.31
CA GLU A 3 -12.18 3.87 -17.36
C GLU A 3 -11.50 3.08 -16.24
N TRP A 4 -10.65 3.73 -15.44
CA TRP A 4 -9.96 3.06 -14.33
C TRP A 4 -10.58 3.44 -12.99
N ARG A 5 -10.90 2.43 -12.19
CA ARG A 5 -11.18 2.59 -10.77
C ARG A 5 -9.87 2.50 -10.00
N VAL A 6 -9.75 3.32 -8.95
CA VAL A 6 -8.58 3.35 -8.07
C VAL A 6 -9.08 3.18 -6.65
N ILE A 7 -8.45 2.28 -5.91
CA ILE A 7 -8.64 2.15 -4.47
C ILE A 7 -7.41 2.78 -3.80
N VAL A 8 -7.63 3.87 -3.07
CA VAL A 8 -6.54 4.56 -2.36
C VAL A 8 -6.40 3.96 -0.97
N THR A 9 -5.18 3.57 -0.62
CA THR A 9 -4.89 2.99 0.70
C THR A 9 -3.86 3.82 1.43
N ASP A 10 -4.12 4.09 2.71
CA ASP A 10 -3.20 4.76 3.61
C ASP A 10 -3.44 4.26 5.04
N LEU A 11 -2.47 4.44 5.94
CA LEU A 11 -2.69 4.20 7.37
C LEU A 11 -3.77 5.15 7.90
N ASP A 12 -3.78 6.40 7.43
CA ASP A 12 -4.85 7.36 7.70
C ASP A 12 -6.00 7.17 6.70
N GLY A 13 -7.03 6.44 7.13
CA GLY A 13 -8.21 6.19 6.31
C GLY A 13 -8.98 7.46 5.90
N ALA A 14 -8.93 8.54 6.69
CA ALA A 14 -9.59 9.79 6.33
C ALA A 14 -8.83 10.51 5.20
N ALA A 15 -7.51 10.59 5.32
CA ALA A 15 -6.68 11.13 4.25
C ALA A 15 -6.82 10.34 2.93
N ALA A 16 -6.88 8.99 3.02
CA ALA A 16 -7.12 8.15 1.85
C ALA A 16 -8.48 8.43 1.19
N ALA A 17 -9.53 8.64 1.99
CA ALA A 17 -10.86 8.97 1.50
C ALA A 17 -10.90 10.33 0.78
N ASP A 18 -10.24 11.35 1.34
CA ASP A 18 -10.14 12.67 0.73
C ASP A 18 -9.44 12.60 -0.64
N VAL A 19 -8.35 11.82 -0.75
CA VAL A 19 -7.65 11.61 -2.01
C VAL A 19 -8.54 10.89 -3.03
N ALA A 20 -9.21 9.80 -2.62
CA ALA A 20 -10.11 9.06 -3.51
C ALA A 20 -11.24 9.95 -4.07
N ALA A 21 -11.80 10.83 -3.24
CA ALA A 21 -12.82 11.79 -3.65
C ALA A 21 -12.30 12.88 -4.62
N ALA A 22 -11.02 13.22 -4.54
CA ALA A 22 -10.37 14.21 -5.40
C ALA A 22 -9.91 13.66 -6.76
N LEU A 23 -9.96 12.35 -6.98
CA LEU A 23 -9.52 11.74 -8.24
C LEU A 23 -10.44 12.10 -9.42
N PRO A 24 -9.87 12.25 -10.64
CA PRO A 24 -10.64 12.58 -11.83
C PRO A 24 -11.56 11.42 -12.25
N ASN A 25 -12.66 11.75 -12.94
CA ASN A 25 -13.72 10.80 -13.36
C ASN A 25 -14.54 10.21 -12.19
N PRO A 26 -15.19 11.05 -11.34
CA PRO A 26 -15.92 10.57 -10.15
C PRO A 26 -17.01 9.52 -10.44
N GLY A 27 -17.51 9.43 -11.67
CA GLY A 27 -18.50 8.44 -12.09
C GLY A 27 -17.99 6.99 -12.15
N VAL A 28 -16.67 6.75 -12.11
CA VAL A 28 -16.10 5.38 -12.14
C VAL A 28 -16.05 4.73 -10.75
N GLY A 29 -16.31 5.50 -9.68
CA GLY A 29 -16.42 5.04 -8.30
C GLY A 29 -15.08 4.71 -7.64
N HIS A 30 -14.14 5.65 -7.58
CA HIS A 30 -12.96 5.52 -6.74
C HIS A 30 -13.36 5.28 -5.27
N GLU A 31 -12.60 4.44 -4.55
CA GLU A 31 -12.83 4.15 -3.14
C GLU A 31 -11.53 4.27 -2.34
N SER A 32 -11.64 4.17 -1.02
CA SER A 32 -10.48 4.12 -0.13
C SER A 32 -10.62 2.98 0.88
N ALA A 33 -9.49 2.52 1.39
CA ALA A 33 -9.43 1.56 2.48
C ALA A 33 -8.22 1.85 3.37
N PRO A 34 -8.35 1.86 4.70
CA PRO A 34 -7.19 1.98 5.57
C PRO A 34 -6.30 0.74 5.42
N LEU A 35 -5.00 0.94 5.33
CA LEU A 35 -4.02 -0.14 5.21
C LEU A 35 -2.73 0.22 5.95
N ASP A 36 -2.43 -0.56 6.98
CA ASP A 36 -1.09 -0.64 7.53
C ASP A 36 -0.26 -1.65 6.71
N VAL A 37 0.60 -1.13 5.84
CA VAL A 37 1.47 -1.95 4.99
C VAL A 37 2.54 -2.72 5.79
N THR A 38 2.76 -2.39 7.06
CA THR A 38 3.68 -3.15 7.94
C THR A 38 3.07 -4.47 8.42
N SER A 39 1.75 -4.64 8.25
CA SER A 39 1.02 -5.87 8.55
C SER A 39 0.87 -6.72 7.28
N PRO A 40 1.54 -7.89 7.19
CA PRO A 40 1.41 -8.77 6.03
C PRO A 40 -0.03 -9.23 5.79
N ASP A 41 -0.79 -9.46 6.86
CA ASP A 41 -2.17 -9.93 6.79
C ASP A 41 -3.12 -8.84 6.30
N ALA A 42 -2.86 -7.57 6.64
CA ALA A 42 -3.71 -6.45 6.23
C ALA A 42 -3.66 -6.24 4.72
N GLY A 43 -2.46 -6.31 4.11
CA GLY A 43 -2.30 -6.20 2.66
C GLY A 43 -3.03 -7.32 1.91
N HIS A 44 -2.92 -8.56 2.41
CA HIS A 44 -3.66 -9.69 1.86
C HIS A 44 -5.18 -9.48 1.93
N GLY A 45 -5.69 -9.05 3.10
CA GLY A 45 -7.12 -8.80 3.28
C GLY A 45 -7.68 -7.76 2.31
N VAL A 46 -6.97 -6.64 2.12
CA VAL A 46 -7.35 -5.58 1.19
C VAL A 46 -7.36 -6.09 -0.26
N ALA A 47 -6.32 -6.82 -0.68
CA ALA A 47 -6.24 -7.37 -2.03
C ALA A 47 -7.35 -8.43 -2.30
N THR A 48 -7.66 -9.29 -1.32
CA THR A 48 -8.71 -10.29 -1.44
C THR A 48 -10.10 -9.65 -1.51
N ASP A 49 -10.40 -8.66 -0.67
CA ASP A 49 -11.68 -7.95 -0.71
C ASP A 49 -11.88 -7.23 -2.05
N ILE A 50 -10.93 -6.36 -2.43
CA ILE A 50 -11.02 -5.57 -3.66
C ILE A 50 -11.05 -6.49 -4.89
N GLY A 51 -10.16 -7.49 -4.92
CA GLY A 51 -10.11 -8.48 -5.99
C GLY A 51 -11.41 -9.27 -6.12
N GLY A 52 -12.07 -9.59 -5.00
CA GLY A 52 -13.37 -10.26 -4.99
C GLY A 52 -14.51 -9.38 -5.51
N ARG A 53 -14.46 -8.06 -5.27
CA ARG A 53 -15.51 -7.11 -5.69
C ARG A 53 -15.37 -6.66 -7.14
N PHE A 54 -14.14 -6.42 -7.60
CA PHE A 54 -13.90 -5.71 -8.86
C PHE A 54 -12.87 -6.39 -9.77
N GLY A 55 -12.16 -7.39 -9.28
CA GLY A 55 -10.86 -7.77 -9.86
C GLY A 55 -9.76 -6.80 -9.42
N LEU A 56 -8.50 -7.18 -9.66
CA LEU A 56 -7.33 -6.37 -9.36
C LEU A 56 -6.35 -6.41 -10.53
N ASP A 57 -6.43 -5.41 -11.41
CA ASP A 57 -5.60 -5.34 -12.62
C ASP A 57 -4.16 -4.91 -12.32
N ALA A 58 -3.96 -4.11 -11.27
CA ALA A 58 -2.67 -3.56 -10.90
C ALA A 58 -2.58 -3.30 -9.39
N TRP A 59 -1.38 -3.46 -8.85
CA TRP A 59 -1.01 -3.08 -7.50
C TRP A 59 0.20 -2.15 -7.54
N VAL A 60 0.10 -1.01 -6.88
CA VAL A 60 1.17 0.00 -6.82
C VAL A 60 1.62 0.15 -5.38
N SER A 61 2.77 -0.44 -5.04
CA SER A 61 3.41 -0.24 -3.74
C SER A 61 4.06 1.14 -3.67
N ASN A 62 3.28 2.15 -3.31
CA ASN A 62 3.74 3.54 -3.15
C ASN A 62 4.10 3.90 -1.70
N ALA A 63 3.46 3.25 -0.72
CA ALA A 63 3.79 3.46 0.68
C ALA A 63 5.20 2.92 0.97
N GLY A 64 6.11 3.80 1.38
CA GLY A 64 7.45 3.41 1.80
C GLY A 64 7.45 2.99 3.27
N ILE A 65 7.70 1.72 3.56
CA ILE A 65 8.26 1.32 4.86
C ILE A 65 9.77 1.53 4.74
N SER A 66 10.24 2.77 4.84
CA SER A 66 11.64 2.96 5.20
C SER A 66 11.77 2.40 6.60
N PHE A 67 12.41 1.23 6.75
CA PHE A 67 13.06 0.87 8.00
C PHE A 67 14.12 1.93 8.28
N MET A 68 13.70 3.10 8.74
CA MET A 68 14.51 4.04 9.49
C MET A 68 14.62 3.50 10.93
N HIS A 69 14.82 2.19 11.06
CA HIS A 69 15.45 1.64 12.25
C HIS A 69 16.85 2.26 12.23
N ARG A 70 17.22 2.94 13.31
CA ARG A 70 18.48 3.67 13.48
C ARG A 70 19.65 2.95 12.79
N PHE A 71 19.99 3.40 11.58
CA PHE A 71 21.20 2.95 10.88
C PHE A 71 22.48 3.41 11.61
N LEU A 72 22.35 4.16 12.72
CA LEU A 72 23.45 4.71 13.50
C LEU A 72 23.65 4.06 14.89
N ASP A 73 22.82 3.12 15.32
CA ASP A 73 22.93 2.50 16.67
C ASP A 73 23.35 1.00 16.65
N ALA A 74 24.07 0.54 15.61
CA ALA A 74 24.73 -0.76 15.64
C ALA A 74 26.13 -0.70 14.98
N PRO A 75 27.20 -1.16 15.67
CA PRO A 75 28.56 -1.15 15.14
C PRO A 75 28.74 -2.17 14.00
N ILE A 76 29.67 -1.84 13.09
CA ILE A 76 30.03 -2.55 11.86
C ILE A 76 30.74 -3.88 12.18
N GLU A 77 30.04 -4.84 12.78
CA GLU A 77 30.52 -6.22 12.87
C GLU A 77 29.40 -7.22 12.60
N ARG A 78 28.93 -7.26 11.33
CA ARG A 78 28.61 -8.48 10.54
C ARG A 78 27.76 -8.12 9.32
N TYR A 79 28.39 -7.41 8.38
CA TYR A 79 27.83 -7.08 7.07
C TYR A 79 27.87 -8.26 6.06
N GLN A 80 28.00 -9.52 6.49
CA GLN A 80 28.12 -10.66 5.57
C GLN A 80 27.55 -11.96 6.13
N GLN A 81 26.24 -12.00 6.35
CA GLN A 81 25.55 -13.29 6.37
C GLN A 81 24.16 -13.15 5.75
N THR A 82 24.08 -13.65 4.50
CA THR A 82 22.87 -14.21 3.90
C THR A 82 21.86 -13.15 3.45
N LEU A 83 21.88 -12.63 2.21
CA LEU A 83 21.39 -13.37 1.04
C LEU A 83 20.32 -14.40 1.43
N ASP A 84 19.14 -13.93 1.81
CA ASP A 84 17.92 -14.73 1.70
C ASP A 84 16.77 -13.85 1.21
N VAL A 85 16.39 -14.15 -0.04
CA VAL A 85 15.04 -14.04 -0.63
C VAL A 85 14.39 -12.66 -0.60
N ASN A 86 14.49 -11.93 -1.72
CA ASN A 86 13.37 -11.53 -2.61
C ASN A 86 13.91 -10.77 -3.83
#